data_AF-A0AA51LZX0-F1
#
_entry.id   AF-A0AA51LZX0-F1
#
_cell.length_a   1.000
_cell.length_b   1.000
_cell.length_c   1.000
_cell.angle_alpha   90.00
_cell.angle_beta   90.00
_cell.angle_gamma   90.00
#
_symmetry.space_group_name_H-M   'P 1'
#
loop_
_entity.id
_entity.type
_entity.pdbx_description
1 polymer ?
#
loop_
_entity_poly.entity_id
_entity_poly.type
_entity_poly.pdbx_seq_one_letter_code
_entity_poly.pdbx_strand_id
1 'polypeptide(L)'
;MAAAPVEAAALDGPALRFKQALAEVGLAAGVPDETLVALVRGTCAQLAAGLPEDQVLGSVRPVAAFAASVSRASLQGDDAARFYVGAARETYC
;
A
#
# COMPACT_ATOMS: atom_id res chain seq x y z
N MET A 1 26.37 11.63 -12.48
CA MET A 1 25.42 10.51 -12.55
C MET A 1 24.03 11.12 -12.67
N ALA A 2 23.42 11.06 -13.85
CA ALA A 2 22.04 11.51 -14.03
C ALA A 2 21.13 10.42 -13.45
N ALA A 3 20.30 10.77 -12.46
CA ALA A 3 19.21 9.92 -12.05
C ALA A 3 18.30 9.74 -13.28
N ALA A 4 18.11 8.49 -13.70
CA ALA A 4 17.14 8.17 -14.75
C ALA A 4 15.80 8.81 -14.35
N PRO A 5 15.02 9.35 -15.31
CA PRO A 5 13.66 9.72 -15.01
C PRO A 5 13.01 8.49 -14.39
N VAL A 6 12.48 8.62 -13.18
CA VAL A 6 11.51 7.67 -12.68
C VAL A 6 10.31 7.86 -13.60
N GLU A 7 10.34 7.15 -14.72
CA GLU A 7 9.17 6.92 -15.54
C GLU A 7 8.14 6.48 -14.50
N ALA A 8 7.08 7.28 -14.33
CA ALA A 8 5.98 6.94 -13.46
C ALA A 8 5.47 5.61 -13.99
N ALA A 9 6.01 4.52 -13.44
CA ALA A 9 5.82 3.19 -13.97
C ALA A 9 4.33 3.00 -13.90
N ALA A 10 3.69 2.99 -15.07
CA ALA A 10 2.25 2.80 -15.17
C ALA A 10 1.91 1.63 -14.26
N LEU A 11 0.99 1.84 -13.32
CA LEU A 11 0.59 0.81 -12.34
C LEU A 11 0.52 -0.54 -13.05
N ASP A 12 1.51 -1.41 -12.79
CA ASP A 12 1.52 -2.75 -13.36
C ASP A 12 0.23 -3.46 -12.94
N GLY A 13 -0.26 -4.43 -13.72
CA GLY A 13 -1.56 -5.09 -13.45
C GLY A 13 -1.82 -5.48 -11.98
N PRO A 14 -0.84 -6.04 -11.25
CA PRO A 14 -0.98 -6.33 -9.81
C PRO A 14 -1.08 -5.06 -8.93
N ALA A 15 -0.29 -4.03 -9.20
CA ALA A 15 -0.34 -2.77 -8.45
C ALA A 15 -1.65 -2.01 -8.68
N LEU A 16 -2.20 -2.09 -9.90
CA LEU A 16 -3.52 -1.56 -10.22
C LEU A 16 -4.62 -2.27 -9.40
N ARG A 17 -4.57 -3.61 -9.30
CA ARG A 17 -5.51 -4.38 -8.48
C ARG A 17 -5.41 -4.02 -6.99
N PHE A 18 -4.20 -3.83 -6.49
CA PHE A 18 -3.96 -3.34 -5.13
C PHE A 18 -4.62 -1.97 -4.89
N LYS A 19 -4.38 -0.99 -5.78
CA LYS A 19 -5.00 0.34 -5.71
C LYS A 19 -6.53 0.26 -5.73
N GLN A 20 -7.10 -0.58 -6.59
CA GLN A 20 -8.55 -0.77 -6.68
C GLN A 20 -9.13 -1.34 -5.38
N ALA A 21 -8.50 -2.36 -4.80
CA ALA A 21 -8.93 -2.92 -3.51
C ALA A 21 -8.90 -1.87 -2.39
N LEU A 22 -7.88 -1.02 -2.35
CA LEU A 22 -7.82 0.10 -1.40
C LEU A 22 -8.89 1.17 -1.68
N ALA A 23 -9.19 1.45 -2.94
CA ALA A 23 -10.17 2.46 -3.33
C ALA A 23 -11.59 2.10 -2.88
N GLU A 24 -11.96 0.81 -2.92
CA GLU A 24 -13.27 0.28 -2.48
C GLU A 24 -13.57 0.63 -1.01
N VAL A 25 -12.55 0.75 -0.17
CA VAL A 25 -12.67 1.09 1.26
C VAL A 25 -12.22 2.52 1.58
N GLY A 26 -11.93 3.33 0.55
CA GLY A 26 -11.49 4.71 0.69
C GLY A 26 -10.05 4.88 1.18
N LEU A 27 -9.24 3.83 1.13
CA LEU A 27 -7.85 3.83 1.59
C LEU A 27 -6.82 4.18 0.50
N ALA A 28 -7.24 4.38 -0.75
CA ALA A 28 -6.36 4.87 -1.83
C ALA A 28 -6.35 6.41 -1.94
N ALA A 29 -7.28 7.09 -1.27
CA ALA A 29 -7.49 8.52 -1.49
C ALA A 29 -6.36 9.37 -0.88
N GLY A 30 -5.91 10.35 -1.67
CA GLY A 30 -4.81 11.25 -1.32
C GLY A 30 -3.41 10.61 -1.35
N VAL A 31 -3.29 9.29 -1.54
CA VAL A 31 -1.99 8.61 -1.64
C VAL A 31 -1.54 8.59 -3.12
N PRO A 32 -0.36 9.12 -3.44
CA PRO A 32 0.16 9.07 -4.80
C PRO A 32 0.39 7.62 -5.28
N ASP A 33 0.21 7.38 -6.57
CA ASP A 33 0.33 6.04 -7.16
C ASP A 33 1.74 5.46 -6.99
N GLU A 34 2.78 6.29 -7.12
CA GLU A 34 4.17 5.88 -6.87
C GLU A 34 4.39 5.41 -5.44
N THR A 35 3.70 6.02 -4.47
CA THR A 35 3.74 5.62 -3.06
C THR A 35 3.02 4.30 -2.85
N LEU A 36 1.85 4.09 -3.48
CA LEU A 36 1.14 2.81 -3.43
C LEU A 36 1.97 1.68 -4.03
N VAL A 37 2.65 1.93 -5.17
CA VAL A 37 3.54 0.97 -5.82
C VAL A 37 4.74 0.65 -4.93
N ALA A 38 5.40 1.66 -4.37
CA ALA A 38 6.52 1.45 -3.46
C ALA A 38 6.11 0.67 -2.20
N LEU A 39 4.95 1.01 -1.64
CA LEU A 39 4.41 0.39 -0.43
C LEU A 39 4.05 -1.07 -0.66
N VAL A 40 3.35 -1.40 -1.76
CA VAL A 40 2.95 -2.79 -2.04
C VAL A 40 4.18 -3.66 -2.32
N ARG A 41 5.17 -3.14 -3.07
CA ARG A 41 6.45 -3.83 -3.31
C ARG A 41 7.21 -4.08 -2.01
N GLY A 42 7.34 -3.05 -1.17
CA GLY A 42 8.02 -3.15 0.13
C GLY A 42 7.32 -4.15 1.06
N THR A 43 6.00 -4.02 1.21
CA THR A 43 5.17 -4.93 2.01
C THR A 43 5.34 -6.37 1.54
N CYS A 44 5.32 -6.59 0.22
CA CYS A 44 5.48 -7.92 -0.33
C CYS A 44 6.88 -8.52 -0.07
N ALA A 45 7.94 -7.72 -0.24
CA ALA A 45 9.30 -8.15 0.08
C ALA A 45 9.46 -8.51 1.57
N GLN A 46 8.84 -7.72 2.46
CA GLN A 46 8.84 -7.99 3.90
C GLN A 46 8.11 -9.29 4.25
N LEU A 47 6.97 -9.55 3.61
CA LEU A 47 6.21 -10.79 3.76
C LEU A 47 6.99 -12.01 3.24
N ALA A 48 7.61 -11.89 2.06
CA ALA A 48 8.43 -12.94 1.47
C ALA A 48 9.69 -13.24 2.33
N ALA A 49 10.21 -12.24 3.03
CA ALA A 49 11.31 -12.40 3.98
C ALA A 49 10.86 -13.03 5.32
N GLY A 50 9.58 -13.33 5.50
CA GLY A 50 9.04 -13.94 6.72
C GLY A 50 9.07 -13.01 7.94
N LEU A 51 9.07 -11.69 7.72
CA LEU A 51 9.06 -10.73 8.82
C LEU A 51 7.75 -10.86 9.64
N PRO A 52 7.83 -10.64 10.96
CA PRO A 52 6.66 -10.71 11.83
C PRO A 52 5.62 -9.68 11.41
N GLU A 53 4.35 -10.06 11.46
CA GLU A 53 3.25 -9.23 10.95
C GLU A 53 3.18 -7.86 11.63
N ASP A 54 3.47 -7.75 12.93
CA ASP A 54 3.50 -6.46 13.64
C ASP A 54 4.55 -5.49 13.05
N GLN A 55 5.69 -6.02 12.56
CA GLN A 55 6.71 -5.21 11.90
C GLN A 55 6.28 -4.75 10.50
N VAL A 56 5.58 -5.62 9.76
CA VAL A 56 4.99 -5.27 8.46
C VAL A 56 3.90 -4.21 8.65
N LEU A 57 3.02 -4.41 9.63
CA LEU A 57 1.97 -3.45 10.01
C LEU A 57 2.57 -2.10 10.40
N GLY A 58 3.62 -2.09 11.22
CA GLY A 58 4.33 -0.87 11.59
C GLY A 58 4.88 -0.08 10.40
N SER A 59 5.24 -0.76 9.31
CA SER A 59 5.75 -0.15 8.08
C SER A 59 4.65 0.50 7.24
N VAL A 60 3.42 -0.03 7.26
CA VAL A 60 2.28 0.50 6.48
C VAL A 60 1.36 1.44 7.26
N ARG A 61 1.37 1.38 8.61
CA ARG A 61 0.52 2.20 9.50
C ARG A 61 0.52 3.70 9.17
N PRO A 62 1.67 4.36 8.94
CA PRO A 62 1.67 5.80 8.64
C PRO A 62 0.89 6.16 7.38
N VAL A 63 1.04 5.36 6.31
CA VAL A 63 0.33 5.59 5.05
C VAL A 63 -1.15 5.27 5.19
N ALA A 64 -1.49 4.18 5.87
CA ALA A 64 -2.88 3.81 6.15
C ALA A 64 -3.60 4.88 6.99
N ALA A 65 -2.93 5.43 8.01
CA ALA A 65 -3.47 6.51 8.83
C ALA A 65 -3.65 7.80 8.03
N PHE A 66 -2.67 8.16 7.19
CA PHE A 66 -2.80 9.32 6.31
C PHE A 66 -3.99 9.15 5.35
N ALA A 67 -4.07 8.03 4.64
CA ALA A 67 -5.16 7.73 3.71
C ALA A 67 -6.53 7.78 4.41
N ALA A 68 -6.63 7.19 5.60
CA ALA A 68 -7.84 7.23 6.41
C ALA A 68 -8.19 8.64 6.92
N SER A 69 -7.20 9.52 7.13
CA SER A 69 -7.44 10.89 7.61
C SER A 69 -7.95 11.84 6.52
N VAL A 70 -7.47 11.66 5.29
CA VAL A 70 -7.85 12.51 4.13
C VAL A 70 -9.10 12.02 3.43
N SER A 71 -9.62 10.86 3.84
CA SER A 71 -10.77 10.18 3.27
C SER A 71 -11.80 9.93 4.36
N ARG A 72 -13.08 9.77 4.01
CA ARG A 72 -14.04 9.14 4.93
C ARG A 72 -13.92 7.62 4.84
N ALA A 73 -12.71 7.10 5.06
CA ALA A 73 -12.46 5.67 4.96
C ALA A 73 -13.32 4.90 5.96
N SER A 74 -13.81 3.73 5.55
CA SER A 74 -14.61 2.85 6.41
C SER A 74 -13.76 2.18 7.49
N LEU A 75 -12.44 2.08 7.25
CA LEU A 75 -11.45 1.49 8.14
C LEU A 75 -10.51 2.57 8.69
N GLN A 76 -10.13 2.43 9.96
CA GLN A 76 -9.25 3.36 10.66
C GLN A 76 -8.18 2.62 11.47
N GLY A 77 -7.12 3.34 11.85
CA GLY A 77 -6.06 2.83 12.73
C GLY A 77 -5.44 1.53 12.23
N ASP A 78 -5.29 0.55 13.13
CA ASP A 78 -4.71 -0.75 12.82
C ASP A 78 -5.51 -1.56 11.79
N ASP A 79 -6.83 -1.37 11.69
CA ASP A 79 -7.64 -2.11 10.73
C ASP A 79 -7.38 -1.67 9.29
N ALA A 80 -7.10 -0.37 9.09
CA ALA A 80 -6.64 0.12 7.80
C ALA A 80 -5.27 -0.48 7.43
N ALA A 81 -4.33 -0.54 8.38
CA ALA A 81 -3.02 -1.15 8.17
C ALA A 81 -3.11 -2.65 7.84
N ARG A 82 -3.96 -3.39 8.55
CA ARG A 82 -4.25 -4.82 8.26
C ARG A 82 -4.83 -5.00 6.87
N PHE A 83 -5.74 -4.12 6.44
CA PHE A 83 -6.30 -4.16 5.10
C PHE A 83 -5.23 -3.94 4.03
N TYR A 84 -4.31 -2.99 4.23
CA TYR A 84 -3.16 -2.79 3.34
C TYR A 84 -2.31 -4.07 3.19
N VAL A 85 -1.99 -4.74 4.29
CA VAL A 85 -1.20 -6.00 4.26
C VAL A 85 -1.98 -7.14 3.59
N GLY A 86 -3.27 -7.28 3.90
CA GLY A 86 -4.15 -8.28 3.29
C GLY A 86 -4.28 -8.08 1.78
N ALA A 87 -4.59 -6.86 1.35
CA ALA A 87 -4.70 -6.51 -0.07
C ALA A 87 -3.37 -6.76 -0.81
N ALA A 88 -2.22 -6.46 -0.20
CA ALA A 88 -0.92 -6.75 -0.80
C ALA A 88 -0.72 -8.27 -1.02
N ARG A 89 -1.05 -9.09 -0.02
CA ARG A 89 -0.99 -10.56 -0.12
C ARG A 89 -1.88 -11.11 -1.22
N GLU A 90 -3.11 -10.62 -1.34
CA GLU A 90 -4.09 -11.16 -2.29
C GLU A 90 -3.89 -10.69 -3.72
N THR A 91 -3.43 -9.45 -3.91
CA THR A 91 -3.43 -8.81 -5.23
C THR A 91 -2.06 -8.66 -5.88
N TYR A 92 -0.98 -8.76 -5.10
CA TYR A 92 0.37 -8.43 -5.57
C TYR A 92 1.42 -9.55 -5.46
N CYS A 93 1.45 -10.33 -4.37
CA CYS A 93 2.63 -11.12 -3.97
C CYS A 93 2.99 -12.42 -4.73
#